data_AF-A0A359LQ21-F1
#
_entry.id   AF-A0A359LQ21-F1
#
_cell.length_a   1.000
_cell.length_b   1.000
_cell.length_c   1.000
_cell.angle_alpha   90.00
_cell.angle_beta   90.00
_cell.angle_gamma   90.00
#
_symmetry.space_group_name_H-M   'P 1'
#
loop_
_entity.id
_entity.type
_entity.pdbx_description
1 polymer ?
#
loop_
_entity_poly.entity_id
_entity_poly.type
_entity_poly.pdbx_seq_one_letter_code
_entity_poly.pdbx_strand_id
1 'polypeptide(L)'
;FIVLTPSAEPQADDIRRVYLAFLLDPMALRNQTAWDQKKGLGEFAQPAPLLPEYLKSDFTLLASASLVRAVEARLSPRDRRTGMVDRALREGYILAPYFYEKLPEYETQDQSMRLYYAQLIEGLDLRKEDKRLAGVEFATERAVRVAKAPAPAPEPERGEAAKLLDEAERLYFEKQYGQARGRYQRLLEASGEKAFQAKAYYGLARIAAMNRDPEAAERLFERALSAGPEPVDAAWCHVYLARLAEAAAKSAEGAGRAEDAARERAAAMERYRAALALAGASDAAKRAAQQGLAAAEKKK
;
A
#
# COMPACT_ATOMS: atom_id res chain seq x y z
N PHE A 1 -5.60 -28.40 -18.20
CA PHE A 1 -5.31 -26.96 -18.36
C PHE A 1 -5.53 -26.28 -17.00
N ILE A 2 -4.65 -25.38 -16.59
CA ILE A 2 -4.84 -24.57 -15.37
C ILE A 2 -5.52 -23.27 -15.80
N VAL A 3 -6.70 -22.98 -15.25
CA VAL A 3 -7.39 -21.70 -15.48
C VAL A 3 -7.06 -20.78 -14.31
N LEU A 4 -6.39 -19.67 -14.60
CA LEU A 4 -6.01 -18.67 -13.60
C LEU A 4 -6.82 -17.39 -13.85
N THR A 5 -7.37 -16.83 -12.78
CA THR A 5 -7.96 -15.49 -12.83
C THR A 5 -6.84 -14.45 -12.80
N PRO A 6 -6.89 -13.38 -13.62
CA PRO A 6 -5.90 -12.31 -13.55
C PRO A 6 -5.75 -11.78 -12.12
N SER A 7 -4.51 -11.74 -11.63
CA SER A 7 -4.14 -11.28 -10.28
C SER A 7 -2.89 -10.40 -10.37
N ALA A 8 -2.82 -9.36 -9.55
CA ALA A 8 -1.67 -8.46 -9.47
C ALA A 8 -0.40 -9.18 -8.95
N GLU A 9 -0.56 -10.17 -8.08
CA GLU A 9 0.53 -11.03 -7.61
C GLU A 9 0.50 -12.39 -8.33
N PRO A 10 1.66 -12.96 -8.68
CA PRO A 10 1.73 -14.30 -9.27
C PRO A 10 1.16 -15.32 -8.28
N GLN A 11 0.16 -16.10 -8.70
CA GLN A 11 -0.48 -17.16 -7.91
C GLN A 11 0.40 -18.42 -7.80
N ALA A 12 1.69 -18.23 -7.50
CA ALA A 12 2.71 -19.27 -7.55
C ALA A 12 2.40 -20.45 -6.61
N ASP A 13 1.83 -20.18 -5.43
CA ASP A 13 1.43 -21.23 -4.48
C ASP A 13 0.29 -22.08 -5.03
N ASP A 14 -0.69 -21.48 -5.71
CA ASP A 14 -1.85 -22.21 -6.25
C ASP A 14 -1.44 -23.03 -7.49
N ILE A 15 -0.58 -22.45 -8.34
CA ILE A 15 0.04 -23.17 -9.46
C ILE A 15 0.87 -24.35 -8.94
N ARG A 16 1.70 -24.14 -7.93
CA ARG A 16 2.50 -25.19 -7.30
C ARG A 16 1.63 -26.30 -6.75
N ARG A 17 0.55 -25.97 -6.04
CA ARG A 17 -0.41 -26.94 -5.49
C ARG A 17 -0.96 -27.86 -6.58
N VAL A 18 -1.48 -27.26 -7.65
CA VAL A 18 -2.09 -28.00 -8.76
C VAL A 18 -1.05 -28.86 -9.47
N TYR A 19 0.17 -28.34 -9.65
CA TYR A 19 1.27 -29.11 -10.24
C TYR A 19 1.69 -30.30 -9.36
N LEU A 20 1.80 -30.12 -8.05
CA LEU A 20 2.11 -31.20 -7.11
C LEU A 20 1.02 -32.27 -7.09
N ALA A 21 -0.26 -31.87 -7.08
CA ALA A 21 -1.37 -32.81 -7.17
C ALA A 21 -1.31 -33.64 -8.46
N PHE A 22 -1.08 -32.98 -9.61
CA PHE A 22 -0.90 -33.67 -10.90
C PHE A 22 0.22 -34.73 -10.87
N LEU A 23 1.32 -34.48 -10.15
CA LEU A 23 2.42 -35.44 -10.01
C LEU A 23 2.10 -36.58 -9.03
N LEU A 24 1.40 -36.29 -7.93
CA LEU A 24 1.24 -37.21 -6.80
C LEU A 24 -0.03 -38.06 -6.86
N ASP A 25 -1.14 -37.52 -7.41
CA ASP A 25 -2.43 -38.24 -7.48
C ASP A 25 -2.32 -39.59 -8.21
N PRO A 26 -1.59 -39.71 -9.35
CA PRO A 26 -1.41 -41.01 -10.00
C PRO A 26 -0.69 -42.04 -9.11
N MET A 27 0.16 -41.60 -8.18
CA MET A 27 0.86 -42.49 -7.25
C MET A 27 -0.08 -42.98 -6.17
N ALA A 28 -0.95 -42.11 -5.64
CA ALA A 28 -1.99 -42.50 -4.70
C ALA A 28 -2.95 -43.53 -5.31
N LEU A 29 -3.44 -43.27 -6.53
CA LEU A 29 -4.35 -44.16 -7.25
C LEU A 29 -3.73 -45.53 -7.54
N ARG A 30 -2.45 -45.59 -7.93
CA ARG A 30 -1.75 -46.88 -8.13
C ARG A 30 -1.63 -47.72 -6.87
N ASN A 31 -1.67 -47.09 -5.70
CA ASN A 31 -1.58 -47.74 -4.40
C ASN A 31 -2.93 -47.75 -3.65
N GLN A 32 -4.05 -47.64 -4.37
CA GLN A 32 -5.39 -47.56 -3.78
C GLN A 32 -5.69 -48.72 -2.82
N THR A 33 -5.29 -49.95 -3.16
CA THR A 33 -5.50 -51.12 -2.29
C THR A 33 -4.80 -51.00 -0.93
N ALA A 34 -3.64 -50.36 -0.88
CA ALA A 34 -2.91 -50.11 0.36
C ALA A 34 -3.56 -48.99 1.20
N TRP A 35 -4.23 -48.04 0.54
CA TRP A 35 -5.01 -46.99 1.17
C TRP A 35 -6.36 -47.47 1.68
N ASP A 36 -7.03 -48.37 0.96
CA ASP A 36 -8.32 -48.95 1.36
C ASP A 36 -8.25 -49.66 2.72
N GLN A 37 -7.10 -50.26 3.03
CA GLN A 37 -6.83 -50.89 4.34
C GLN A 37 -6.75 -49.88 5.49
N LYS A 38 -6.51 -48.60 5.17
CA LYS A 38 -6.27 -47.51 6.14
C LYS A 38 -7.39 -46.48 6.16
N LYS A 39 -8.45 -46.69 5.36
CA LYS A 39 -9.56 -45.76 5.16
C LYS A 39 -10.34 -45.40 6.43
N GLY A 40 -10.23 -46.20 7.48
CA GLY A 40 -10.84 -45.89 8.79
C GLY A 40 -10.37 -44.56 9.37
N LEU A 41 -9.17 -44.10 9.01
CA LEU A 41 -8.71 -42.76 9.39
C LEU A 41 -9.51 -41.63 8.73
N GLY A 42 -10.16 -41.89 7.60
CA GLY A 42 -10.99 -40.91 6.89
C GLY A 42 -12.19 -40.41 7.71
N GLU A 43 -12.67 -41.19 8.69
CA GLU A 43 -13.76 -40.80 9.58
C GLU A 43 -13.41 -39.54 10.40
N PHE A 44 -12.14 -39.36 10.77
CA PHE A 44 -11.69 -38.17 11.49
C PHE A 44 -11.79 -36.89 10.67
N ALA A 45 -11.81 -36.99 9.33
CA ALA A 45 -11.91 -35.83 8.45
C ALA A 45 -13.36 -35.40 8.17
N GLN A 46 -14.35 -36.24 8.44
CA GLN A 46 -15.78 -35.94 8.23
C GLN A 46 -16.26 -34.64 8.90
N PRO A 47 -15.94 -34.38 10.20
CA PRO A 47 -16.37 -33.16 10.87
C PRO A 47 -15.64 -31.90 10.42
N ALA A 48 -14.61 -31.99 9.56
CA ALA A 48 -13.87 -30.83 9.08
C ALA A 48 -14.73 -29.99 8.10
N PRO A 49 -15.12 -28.75 8.44
CA PRO A 49 -16.03 -27.98 7.60
C PRO A 49 -15.34 -27.34 6.39
N LEU A 50 -14.03 -27.09 6.48
CA LEU A 50 -13.23 -26.49 5.41
C LEU A 50 -12.68 -27.51 4.40
N LEU A 51 -12.82 -28.79 4.70
CA LEU A 51 -12.39 -29.85 3.81
C LEU A 51 -13.41 -30.00 2.67
N PRO A 52 -13.00 -29.93 1.39
CA PRO A 52 -13.90 -30.17 0.27
C PRO A 52 -14.59 -31.53 0.36
N GLU A 53 -15.88 -31.55 0.04
CA GLU A 53 -16.73 -32.74 0.20
C GLU A 53 -16.22 -33.96 -0.59
N TYR A 54 -15.67 -33.75 -1.79
CA TYR A 54 -15.10 -34.84 -2.58
C TYR A 54 -13.90 -35.52 -1.91
N LEU A 55 -13.15 -34.82 -1.04
CA LEU A 55 -12.06 -35.42 -0.26
C LEU A 55 -12.57 -36.21 0.94
N LYS A 56 -13.76 -35.88 1.46
CA LYS A 56 -14.39 -36.67 2.53
C LYS A 56 -14.88 -38.02 2.01
N SER A 57 -15.31 -38.07 0.76
CA SER A 57 -15.80 -39.28 0.10
C SER A 57 -14.70 -40.17 -0.49
N ASP A 58 -13.49 -39.64 -0.70
CA ASP A 58 -12.36 -40.37 -1.29
C ASP A 58 -11.10 -40.25 -0.42
N PHE A 59 -10.85 -41.29 0.38
CA PHE A 59 -9.71 -41.34 1.28
C PHE A 59 -8.36 -41.39 0.54
N THR A 60 -8.31 -42.02 -0.64
CA THR A 60 -7.06 -42.09 -1.43
C THR A 60 -6.69 -40.70 -1.93
N LEU A 61 -7.68 -39.94 -2.40
CA LEU A 61 -7.48 -38.56 -2.82
C LEU A 61 -7.17 -37.63 -1.64
N LEU A 62 -7.82 -37.83 -0.48
CA LEU A 62 -7.47 -37.12 0.76
C LEU A 62 -6.02 -37.36 1.17
N ALA A 63 -5.54 -38.60 1.06
CA ALA A 63 -4.16 -38.94 1.36
C ALA A 63 -3.18 -38.22 0.41
N SER A 64 -3.45 -38.24 -0.89
CA SER A 64 -2.65 -37.49 -1.87
C SER A 64 -2.66 -35.99 -1.58
N ALA A 65 -3.83 -35.40 -1.35
CA ALA A 65 -3.96 -33.99 -1.05
C ALA A 65 -3.24 -33.61 0.25
N SER A 66 -3.25 -34.48 1.26
CA SER A 66 -2.51 -34.31 2.50
C SER A 66 -1.00 -34.35 2.29
N LEU A 67 -0.50 -35.24 1.42
CA LEU A 67 0.91 -35.27 1.03
C LEU A 67 1.31 -33.97 0.29
N VAL A 68 0.48 -33.47 -0.62
CA VAL A 68 0.72 -32.17 -1.29
C VAL A 68 0.91 -31.06 -0.25
N ARG A 69 0.06 -30.99 0.79
CA ARG A 69 0.19 -30.01 1.87
C ARG A 69 1.52 -30.14 2.63
N ALA A 70 1.94 -31.38 2.91
CA ALA A 70 3.22 -31.64 3.57
C ALA A 70 4.42 -31.20 2.72
N VAL A 71 4.41 -31.49 1.42
CA VAL A 71 5.45 -31.07 0.47
C VAL A 71 5.51 -29.54 0.37
N GLU A 72 4.37 -28.86 0.29
CA GLU A 72 4.33 -27.40 0.29
C GLU A 72 4.94 -26.78 1.56
N ALA A 73 4.66 -27.38 2.72
CA ALA A 73 5.29 -26.97 3.97
C ALA A 73 6.81 -27.17 3.91
N ARG A 74 7.31 -28.30 3.38
CA ARG A 74 8.76 -28.54 3.21
C ARG A 74 9.44 -27.55 2.27
N LEU A 75 8.77 -27.14 1.19
CA LEU A 75 9.27 -26.14 0.23
C LEU A 75 9.21 -24.70 0.75
N SER A 76 8.52 -24.47 1.87
CA SER A 76 8.39 -23.14 2.48
C SER A 76 9.55 -22.83 3.43
N PRO A 77 9.78 -21.54 3.79
CA PRO A 77 10.76 -21.15 4.81
C PRO A 77 10.58 -21.91 6.13
N ARG A 78 11.70 -22.24 6.80
CA ARG A 78 11.72 -23.14 7.97
C ARG A 78 10.82 -22.67 9.12
N ASP A 79 10.74 -21.37 9.33
CA ASP A 79 9.91 -20.69 10.32
C ASP A 79 8.40 -20.88 10.10
N ARG A 80 7.97 -21.11 8.86
CA ARG A 80 6.54 -21.25 8.51
C ARG A 80 6.05 -22.69 8.41
N ARG A 81 6.94 -23.68 8.33
CA ARG A 81 6.57 -25.07 7.99
C ARG A 81 5.60 -25.68 8.98
N THR A 82 5.91 -25.64 10.27
CA THR A 82 5.08 -26.23 11.33
C THR A 82 3.69 -25.61 11.33
N GLY A 83 3.60 -24.28 11.27
CA GLY A 83 2.31 -23.58 11.20
C GLY A 83 1.50 -23.92 9.95
N MET A 84 2.14 -24.20 8.81
CA MET A 84 1.45 -24.66 7.61
C MET A 84 0.88 -26.08 7.76
N VAL A 85 1.63 -26.97 8.41
CA VAL A 85 1.19 -28.35 8.69
C VAL A 85 0.03 -28.36 9.67
N ASP A 86 0.15 -27.62 10.77
CA ASP A 86 -0.91 -27.48 11.78
C ASP A 86 -2.19 -26.90 11.17
N ARG A 87 -2.04 -25.89 10.31
CA ARG A 87 -3.16 -25.33 9.55
C ARG A 87 -3.78 -26.37 8.62
N ALA A 88 -2.97 -27.13 7.87
CA ALA A 88 -3.50 -28.16 6.98
C ALA A 88 -4.29 -29.23 7.75
N LEU A 89 -3.78 -29.66 8.91
CA LEU A 89 -4.47 -30.58 9.81
C LEU A 89 -5.83 -30.01 10.25
N ARG A 90 -5.86 -28.75 10.73
CA ARG A 90 -7.10 -28.08 11.15
C ARG A 90 -8.08 -27.82 10.00
N GLU A 91 -7.60 -27.71 8.76
CA GLU A 91 -8.45 -27.63 7.56
C GLU A 91 -9.00 -29.00 7.12
N GLY A 92 -8.60 -30.10 7.77
CA GLY A 92 -9.09 -31.46 7.49
C GLY A 92 -8.13 -32.34 6.68
N TYR A 93 -6.94 -31.85 6.32
CA TYR A 93 -5.90 -32.66 5.66
C TYR A 93 -5.16 -33.51 6.70
N ILE A 94 -5.87 -34.49 7.26
CA ILE A 94 -5.49 -35.24 8.46
C ILE A 94 -4.15 -35.98 8.38
N LEU A 95 -3.69 -36.35 7.19
CA LEU A 95 -2.41 -37.05 7.01
C LEU A 95 -1.22 -36.11 6.77
N ALA A 96 -1.44 -34.78 6.71
CA ALA A 96 -0.37 -33.83 6.44
C ALA A 96 0.76 -33.88 7.50
N PRO A 97 0.48 -34.01 8.82
CA PRO A 97 1.53 -34.17 9.83
C PRO A 97 2.36 -35.44 9.63
N TYR A 98 1.71 -36.57 9.37
CA TYR A 98 2.38 -37.85 9.12
C TYR A 98 3.38 -37.74 7.97
N PHE A 99 2.92 -37.24 6.82
CA PHE A 99 3.80 -37.08 5.66
C PHE A 99 4.91 -36.08 5.92
N TYR A 100 4.64 -34.98 6.61
CA TYR A 100 5.66 -33.99 6.94
C TYR A 100 6.78 -34.58 7.83
N GLU A 101 6.42 -35.45 8.77
CA GLU A 101 7.38 -36.19 9.62
C GLU A 101 8.21 -37.20 8.81
N LYS A 102 7.65 -37.79 7.76
CA LYS A 102 8.31 -38.84 6.95
C LYS A 102 9.11 -38.34 5.75
N LEU A 103 8.77 -37.18 5.20
CA LEU A 103 9.49 -36.59 4.06
C LEU A 103 11.00 -36.38 4.29
N PRO A 104 11.52 -36.07 5.49
CA PRO A 104 12.96 -36.01 5.72
C PRO A 104 13.70 -37.31 5.38
N GLU A 105 13.12 -38.48 5.64
CA GLU A 105 13.71 -39.78 5.30
C GLU A 105 13.85 -39.91 3.76
N TYR A 106 12.81 -39.51 3.02
CA TYR A 106 12.82 -39.46 1.55
C TYR A 106 13.89 -38.52 0.99
N GLU A 107 14.08 -37.35 1.60
CA GLU A 107 15.03 -36.35 1.10
C GLU A 107 16.50 -36.77 1.25
N THR A 108 16.77 -37.76 2.11
CA THR A 108 18.13 -38.26 2.37
C THR A 108 18.55 -39.47 1.52
N GLN A 109 17.66 -39.95 0.65
CA GLN A 109 17.86 -41.16 -0.14
C GLN A 109 17.68 -40.89 -1.64
N ASP A 110 18.19 -41.78 -2.50
CA ASP A 110 18.31 -41.54 -3.95
C ASP A 110 17.13 -42.09 -4.80
N GLN A 111 16.22 -42.87 -4.21
CA GLN A 111 15.06 -43.41 -4.92
C GLN A 111 14.05 -42.31 -5.24
N SER A 112 13.45 -42.41 -6.42
CA SER A 112 12.35 -41.51 -6.80
C SER A 112 11.12 -41.71 -5.92
N MET A 113 10.35 -40.64 -5.70
CA MET A 113 9.09 -40.68 -4.93
C MET A 113 8.15 -41.81 -5.40
N ARG A 114 8.12 -42.10 -6.71
CA ARG A 114 7.29 -43.17 -7.27
C ARG A 114 7.61 -44.55 -6.68
N LEU A 115 8.87 -44.83 -6.36
CA LEU A 115 9.31 -46.11 -5.78
C LEU A 115 9.16 -46.08 -4.25
N TYR A 116 9.42 -44.93 -3.62
CA TYR A 116 9.32 -44.75 -2.18
C TYR A 116 7.86 -44.67 -1.66
N TYR A 117 6.90 -44.33 -2.53
CA TYR A 117 5.50 -44.10 -2.15
C TYR A 117 4.86 -45.29 -1.41
N ALA A 118 5.12 -46.52 -1.82
CA ALA A 118 4.58 -47.70 -1.15
C ALA A 118 5.10 -47.82 0.30
N GLN A 119 6.39 -47.57 0.51
CA GLN A 119 7.01 -47.57 1.84
C GLN A 119 6.43 -46.46 2.73
N LEU A 120 6.12 -45.28 2.16
CA LEU A 120 5.41 -44.22 2.87
C LEU A 120 4.03 -44.66 3.37
N ILE A 121 3.31 -45.49 2.61
CA ILE A 121 2.00 -45.98 3.04
C ILE A 121 2.18 -47.04 4.13
N GLU A 122 3.13 -47.95 3.96
CA GLU A 122 3.40 -49.03 4.92
C GLU A 122 3.86 -48.50 6.29
N GLY A 123 4.63 -47.42 6.32
CA GLY A 123 5.09 -46.78 7.56
C GLY A 123 4.00 -46.06 8.38
N LEU A 124 2.76 -46.02 7.89
CA LEU A 124 1.66 -45.31 8.55
C LEU A 124 1.13 -46.12 9.74
N ASP A 125 1.55 -45.73 10.94
CA ASP A 125 1.06 -46.30 12.20
C ASP A 125 -0.35 -45.78 12.51
N LEU A 126 -1.35 -46.62 12.29
CA LEU A 126 -2.75 -46.30 12.55
C LEU A 126 -3.03 -45.92 14.00
N ARG A 127 -2.36 -46.54 14.98
CA ARG A 127 -2.60 -46.25 16.41
C ARG A 127 -2.03 -44.91 16.81
N LYS A 128 -0.86 -44.55 16.25
CA LYS A 128 -0.25 -43.24 16.48
C LYS A 128 -1.13 -42.13 15.90
N GLU A 129 -1.60 -42.30 14.67
CA GLU A 129 -2.40 -41.27 14.01
C GLU A 129 -3.82 -41.19 14.57
N ASP A 130 -4.45 -42.30 14.96
CA ASP A 130 -5.74 -42.29 15.68
C ASP A 130 -5.67 -41.41 16.95
N LYS A 131 -4.63 -41.59 17.77
CA LYS A 131 -4.37 -40.75 18.95
C LYS A 131 -4.13 -39.28 18.61
N ARG A 132 -3.44 -38.99 17.51
CA ARG A 132 -3.21 -37.61 17.05
C ARG A 132 -4.53 -36.95 16.65
N LEU A 133 -5.37 -37.69 15.93
CA LEU A 133 -6.59 -37.16 15.32
C LEU A 133 -7.76 -37.04 16.30
N ALA A 134 -7.79 -37.86 17.36
CA ALA A 134 -8.87 -37.86 18.35
C ALA A 134 -9.13 -36.51 19.04
N GLY A 135 -8.12 -35.63 19.14
CA GLY A 135 -8.21 -34.32 19.80
C GLY A 135 -8.16 -33.11 18.86
N VAL A 136 -8.31 -33.30 17.55
CA VAL A 136 -8.15 -32.21 16.57
C VAL A 136 -9.38 -31.31 16.56
N GLU A 137 -9.17 -30.03 16.82
CA GLU A 137 -10.17 -28.98 16.60
C GLU A 137 -10.08 -28.46 15.16
N PHE A 138 -11.12 -28.72 14.35
CA PHE A 138 -11.17 -28.26 12.97
C PHE A 138 -11.54 -26.78 12.89
N ALA A 139 -10.85 -26.05 12.01
CA ALA A 139 -11.13 -24.66 11.75
C ALA A 139 -12.45 -24.51 10.97
N THR A 140 -13.28 -23.52 11.34
CA THR A 140 -14.56 -23.19 10.68
C THR A 140 -14.42 -22.11 9.61
N GLU A 141 -13.42 -21.24 9.74
CA GLU A 141 -13.13 -20.17 8.80
C GLU A 141 -11.77 -20.40 8.13
N ARG A 142 -11.75 -20.33 6.80
CA ARG A 142 -10.48 -20.37 6.07
C ARG A 142 -9.79 -19.06 6.34
N ALA A 143 -8.62 -19.08 6.95
CA ALA A 143 -7.83 -17.86 7.15
C ALA A 143 -7.62 -17.22 5.77
N VAL A 144 -8.38 -16.15 5.54
CA VAL A 144 -8.41 -15.42 4.28
C VAL A 144 -6.98 -15.00 4.04
N ARG A 145 -6.42 -15.44 2.91
CA ARG A 145 -5.29 -14.71 2.34
C ARG A 145 -5.88 -13.35 2.06
N VAL A 146 -5.71 -12.41 2.99
CA VAL A 146 -5.73 -11.00 2.62
C VAL A 146 -4.61 -10.97 1.60
N ALA A 147 -4.97 -11.04 0.31
CA ALA A 147 -4.10 -10.57 -0.74
C ALA A 147 -3.70 -9.22 -0.18
N LYS A 148 -2.43 -9.10 0.22
CA LYS A 148 -1.89 -7.80 0.54
C LYS A 148 -2.19 -7.07 -0.75
N ALA A 149 -3.16 -6.14 -0.73
CA ALA A 149 -3.36 -5.26 -1.86
C ALA A 149 -1.95 -4.85 -2.25
N PRO A 150 -1.53 -5.10 -3.51
CA PRO A 150 -0.13 -4.98 -3.89
C PRO A 150 0.34 -3.71 -3.23
N ALA A 151 1.34 -3.83 -2.34
CA ALA A 151 1.85 -2.66 -1.65
C ALA A 151 2.00 -1.62 -2.75
N PRO A 152 1.31 -0.45 -2.65
CA PRO A 152 1.25 0.49 -3.75
C PRO A 152 2.67 0.59 -4.26
N ALA A 153 2.86 0.26 -5.56
CA ALA A 153 4.18 0.10 -6.17
C ALA A 153 5.07 1.16 -5.56
N PRO A 154 6.24 0.81 -4.96
CA PRO A 154 6.98 1.71 -4.07
C PRO A 154 6.91 3.09 -4.69
N GLU A 155 6.13 3.98 -4.05
CA GLU A 155 5.97 5.34 -4.55
C GLU A 155 7.39 5.79 -4.88
N PRO A 156 7.69 6.17 -6.13
CA PRO A 156 9.04 6.47 -6.56
C PRO A 156 9.59 7.36 -5.47
N GLU A 157 10.62 6.88 -4.76
CA GLU A 157 10.97 7.31 -3.40
C GLU A 157 10.53 8.74 -3.23
N ARG A 158 9.50 9.03 -2.41
CA ARG A 158 9.17 10.41 -2.06
C ARG A 158 10.51 10.98 -1.60
N GLY A 159 11.14 11.74 -2.50
CA GLY A 159 12.58 11.92 -2.45
C GLY A 159 12.94 12.62 -1.16
N GLU A 160 14.21 12.72 -0.83
CA GLU A 160 14.64 13.60 0.27
C GLU A 160 13.95 14.98 0.20
N ALA A 161 13.73 15.50 -1.02
CA ALA A 161 12.92 16.67 -1.31
C ALA A 161 11.46 16.61 -0.81
N ALA A 162 10.73 15.51 -1.03
CA ALA A 162 9.35 15.38 -0.57
C ALA A 162 9.27 15.32 0.97
N LYS A 163 10.21 14.61 1.61
CA LYS A 163 10.32 14.57 3.08
C LYS A 163 10.64 15.95 3.66
N LEU A 164 11.56 16.68 3.03
CA LEU A 164 11.89 18.05 3.40
C LEU A 164 10.68 19.00 3.26
N LEU A 165 9.87 18.83 2.21
CA LEU A 165 8.63 19.59 2.04
C LEU A 165 7.61 19.29 3.14
N ASP A 166 7.36 18.01 3.43
CA ASP A 166 6.42 17.59 4.47
C ASP A 166 6.84 18.12 5.85
N GLU A 167 8.13 18.04 6.17
CA GLU A 167 8.69 18.63 7.39
C GLU A 167 8.52 20.15 7.44
N ALA A 168 8.75 20.84 6.33
CA ALA A 168 8.62 22.30 6.24
C ALA A 168 7.17 22.75 6.44
N GLU A 169 6.19 22.11 5.78
CA GLU A 169 4.76 22.40 5.96
C GLU A 169 4.32 22.11 7.40
N ARG A 170 4.75 20.99 8.00
CA ARG A 170 4.45 20.68 9.40
C ARG A 170 4.94 21.77 10.34
N LEU A 171 6.22 22.17 10.20
CA LEU A 171 6.80 23.24 11.02
C LEU A 171 6.09 24.58 10.81
N TYR A 172 5.62 24.86 9.58
CA TYR A 172 4.81 26.04 9.29
C TYR A 172 3.48 26.02 10.06
N PHE A 173 2.76 24.89 10.06
CA PHE A 173 1.51 24.74 10.81
C PHE A 173 1.72 24.80 12.33
N GLU A 174 2.85 24.32 12.83
CA GLU A 174 3.27 24.45 14.22
C GLU A 174 3.77 25.85 14.59
N LYS A 175 3.72 26.82 13.65
CA LYS A 175 4.19 28.21 13.81
C LYS A 175 5.69 28.33 14.11
N GLN A 176 6.46 27.30 13.82
CA GLN A 176 7.92 27.28 13.95
C GLN A 176 8.58 27.90 12.72
N TYR A 177 8.25 29.16 12.41
CA TYR A 177 8.60 29.80 11.14
C TYR A 177 10.11 29.86 10.85
N GLY A 178 10.94 30.01 11.88
CA GLY A 178 12.40 29.99 11.73
C GLY A 178 12.93 28.63 11.26
N GLN A 179 12.41 27.54 11.81
CA GLN A 179 12.79 26.19 11.40
C GLN A 179 12.18 25.81 10.05
N ALA A 180 10.91 26.18 9.82
CA ALA A 180 10.23 25.98 8.53
C ALA A 180 10.99 26.67 7.39
N ARG A 181 11.46 27.90 7.60
CA ARG A 181 12.29 28.64 6.63
C ARG A 181 13.55 27.85 6.25
N GLY A 182 14.26 27.31 7.24
CA GLY A 182 15.46 26.50 6.99
C GLY A 182 15.16 25.23 6.17
N ARG A 183 14.02 24.58 6.40
CA ARG A 183 13.60 23.40 5.65
C ARG A 183 13.20 23.72 4.21
N TYR A 184 12.47 24.81 3.97
CA TYR A 184 12.17 25.25 2.61
C TYR A 184 13.43 25.71 1.84
N GLN A 185 14.42 26.30 2.52
CA GLN A 185 15.70 26.65 1.87
C GLN A 185 16.48 25.39 1.46
N ARG A 186 16.58 24.40 2.36
CA ARG A 186 17.20 23.11 2.03
C ARG A 186 16.47 22.40 0.89
N LEU A 187 15.15 22.50 0.82
CA LEU A 187 14.37 21.95 -0.29
C LEU A 187 14.75 22.58 -1.64
N LEU A 188 15.02 23.89 -1.68
CA LEU A 188 15.49 24.58 -2.89
C LEU A 188 16.91 24.16 -3.30
N GLU A 189 17.76 23.82 -2.33
CA GLU A 189 19.13 23.37 -2.56
C GLU A 189 19.19 21.90 -3.00
N ALA A 190 18.34 21.06 -2.40
CA ALA A 190 18.32 19.62 -2.65
C ALA A 190 17.52 19.22 -3.90
N SER A 191 16.58 20.06 -4.36
CA SER A 191 15.71 19.74 -5.50
C SER A 191 15.89 20.69 -6.68
N GLY A 192 16.27 20.12 -7.83
CA GLY A 192 16.28 20.80 -9.13
C GLY A 192 14.90 20.86 -9.80
N GLU A 193 13.87 20.25 -9.22
CA GLU A 193 12.55 20.17 -9.85
C GLU A 193 11.73 21.44 -9.62
N LYS A 194 11.14 21.94 -10.71
CA LYS A 194 10.32 23.15 -10.68
C LYS A 194 9.11 23.04 -9.74
N ALA A 195 8.51 21.86 -9.61
CA ALA A 195 7.35 21.63 -8.73
C ALA A 195 7.72 21.82 -7.25
N PHE A 196 8.84 21.25 -6.78
CA PHE A 196 9.32 21.46 -5.41
C PHE A 196 9.79 22.89 -5.18
N GLN A 197 10.42 23.52 -6.18
CA GLN A 197 10.80 24.93 -6.11
C GLN A 197 9.58 25.84 -5.93
N ALA A 198 8.49 25.61 -6.68
CA ALA A 198 7.26 26.37 -6.55
C ALA A 198 6.67 26.28 -5.14
N LYS A 199 6.60 25.06 -4.56
CA LYS A 199 6.10 24.84 -3.20
C LYS A 199 7.01 25.46 -2.14
N ALA A 200 8.32 25.38 -2.30
CA ALA A 200 9.27 25.99 -1.39
C ALA A 200 9.18 27.53 -1.39
N TYR A 201 9.14 28.15 -2.57
CA TYR A 201 8.94 29.60 -2.68
C TYR A 201 7.61 30.05 -2.11
N TYR A 202 6.53 29.29 -2.33
CA TYR A 202 5.23 29.57 -1.74
C TYR A 202 5.23 29.50 -0.21
N GLY A 203 5.89 28.49 0.38
CA GLY A 203 6.10 28.38 1.83
C GLY A 203 6.89 29.57 2.41
N LEU A 204 8.02 29.92 1.77
CA LEU A 204 8.84 31.06 2.18
C LEU A 204 8.09 32.39 2.07
N ALA A 205 7.29 32.57 1.02
CA ALA A 205 6.50 33.78 0.82
C ALA A 205 5.44 33.97 1.92
N ARG A 206 4.74 32.89 2.29
CA ARG A 206 3.80 32.90 3.42
C ARG A 206 4.50 33.27 4.73
N ILE A 207 5.68 32.71 4.99
CA ILE A 207 6.49 33.05 6.17
C ILE A 207 6.90 34.53 6.16
N ALA A 208 7.37 35.05 5.02
CA ALA A 208 7.75 36.45 4.88
C ALA A 208 6.57 37.40 5.14
N ALA A 209 5.38 37.07 4.61
CA ALA A 209 4.16 37.82 4.87
C ALA A 209 3.79 37.84 6.36
N MET A 210 3.96 36.72 7.07
CA MET A 210 3.72 36.62 8.52
C MET A 210 4.73 37.44 9.33
N ASN A 211 5.98 37.53 8.88
CA ASN A 211 7.05 38.29 9.52
C ASN A 211 7.03 39.79 9.18
N ARG A 212 5.95 40.29 8.57
CA ARG A 212 5.80 41.70 8.15
C ARG A 212 6.89 42.17 7.18
N ASP A 213 7.34 41.29 6.30
CA ASP A 213 8.25 41.61 5.20
C ASP A 213 7.51 41.50 3.85
N PRO A 214 6.73 42.53 3.47
CA PRO A 214 5.90 42.49 2.27
C PRO A 214 6.73 42.45 0.98
N GLU A 215 7.89 43.11 0.95
CA GLU A 215 8.78 43.10 -0.22
C GLU A 215 9.36 41.72 -0.49
N ALA A 216 9.83 41.04 0.56
CA ALA A 216 10.31 39.67 0.41
C ALA A 216 9.16 38.72 0.04
N ALA A 217 7.98 38.89 0.64
CA ALA A 217 6.81 38.08 0.33
C ALA A 217 6.41 38.21 -1.15
N GLU A 218 6.35 39.43 -1.68
CA GLU A 218 6.02 39.70 -3.07
C GLU A 218 6.98 38.99 -4.02
N ARG A 219 8.29 39.23 -3.87
CA ARG A 219 9.33 38.57 -4.69
C ARG A 219 9.22 37.05 -4.65
N LEU A 220 8.97 36.48 -3.47
CA LEU A 220 8.89 35.02 -3.30
C LEU A 220 7.62 34.43 -3.93
N PHE A 221 6.47 35.11 -3.84
CA PHE A 221 5.24 34.68 -4.52
C PHE A 221 5.40 34.74 -6.06
N GLU A 222 6.09 35.74 -6.59
CA GLU A 222 6.37 35.82 -8.03
C GLU A 222 7.32 34.71 -8.52
N ARG A 223 8.34 34.38 -7.72
CA ARG A 223 9.21 33.23 -7.99
C ARG A 223 8.45 31.91 -7.92
N ALA A 224 7.51 31.77 -6.98
CA ALA A 224 6.64 30.60 -6.91
C ALA A 224 5.81 30.45 -8.19
N LEU A 225 5.20 31.54 -8.68
CA LEU A 225 4.43 31.55 -9.93
C LEU A 225 5.29 31.22 -11.17
N SER A 226 6.51 31.74 -11.22
CA SER A 226 7.46 31.47 -12.32
C SER A 226 7.95 30.02 -12.35
N ALA A 227 7.96 29.35 -11.21
CA ALA A 227 8.30 27.94 -11.09
C ALA A 227 7.15 26.99 -11.52
N GLY A 228 5.96 27.51 -11.87
CA GLY A 228 4.83 26.70 -12.33
C GLY A 228 4.16 25.91 -11.19
N PRO A 229 3.56 26.59 -10.20
CA PRO A 229 2.88 25.93 -9.09
C PRO A 229 1.62 25.21 -9.58
N GLU A 230 1.14 24.26 -8.78
CA GLU A 230 -0.17 23.66 -9.00
C GLU A 230 -1.27 24.74 -9.00
N PRO A 231 -2.40 24.55 -9.73
CA PRO A 231 -3.44 25.56 -9.84
C PRO A 231 -3.99 26.08 -8.50
N VAL A 232 -3.99 25.24 -7.46
CA VAL A 232 -4.40 25.61 -6.11
C VAL A 232 -3.42 26.62 -5.48
N ASP A 233 -2.13 26.33 -5.54
CA ASP A 233 -1.06 27.18 -4.98
C ASP A 233 -0.91 28.47 -5.80
N ALA A 234 -1.05 28.37 -7.13
CA ALA A 234 -1.05 29.52 -8.04
C ALA A 234 -2.16 30.51 -7.68
N ALA A 235 -3.38 30.01 -7.44
CA ALA A 235 -4.51 30.85 -7.05
C ALA A 235 -4.26 31.57 -5.71
N TRP A 236 -3.68 30.88 -4.73
CA TRP A 236 -3.31 31.51 -3.47
C TRP A 236 -2.18 32.52 -3.60
N CYS A 237 -1.16 32.26 -4.43
CA CYS A 237 -0.10 33.24 -4.73
C CYS A 237 -0.71 34.54 -5.27
N HIS A 238 -1.63 34.45 -6.23
CA HIS A 238 -2.35 35.60 -6.77
C HIS A 238 -3.18 36.34 -5.71
N VAL A 239 -3.90 35.61 -4.83
CA VAL A 239 -4.66 36.21 -3.73
C VAL A 239 -3.75 36.93 -2.73
N TYR A 240 -2.61 36.35 -2.37
CA TYR A 240 -1.67 36.99 -1.45
C TYR A 240 -1.02 38.23 -2.06
N LEU A 241 -0.59 38.16 -3.33
CA LEU A 241 -0.06 39.32 -4.05
C LEU A 241 -1.09 40.45 -4.15
N ALA A 242 -2.36 40.13 -4.42
CA ALA A 242 -3.42 41.13 -4.43
C ALA A 242 -3.59 41.82 -3.07
N ARG A 243 -3.52 41.07 -1.96
CA ARG A 243 -3.59 41.62 -0.60
C ARG A 243 -2.38 42.49 -0.25
N LEU A 244 -1.19 42.13 -0.72
CA LEU A 244 0.01 42.93 -0.56
C LEU A 244 -0.12 44.25 -1.33
N ALA A 245 -0.58 44.21 -2.57
CA ALA A 245 -0.86 45.40 -3.38
C ALA A 245 -1.96 46.29 -2.75
N GLU A 246 -3.02 45.71 -2.15
CA GLU A 246 -3.99 46.48 -1.39
C GLU A 246 -3.39 47.20 -0.17
N ALA A 247 -2.47 46.53 0.54
CA ALA A 247 -1.78 47.13 1.68
C ALA A 247 -0.86 48.27 1.22
N ALA A 248 -0.14 48.08 0.12
CA ALA A 248 0.68 49.10 -0.51
C ALA A 248 -0.16 50.30 -0.96
N ALA A 249 -1.31 50.07 -1.59
CA ALA A 249 -2.24 51.12 -1.98
C ALA A 249 -2.72 51.96 -0.80
N LYS A 250 -3.10 51.32 0.31
CA LYS A 250 -3.52 52.02 1.54
C LYS A 250 -2.38 52.85 2.13
N SER A 251 -1.16 52.34 2.09
CA SER A 251 0.02 53.08 2.55
C SER A 251 0.33 54.29 1.68
N ALA A 252 0.22 54.15 0.35
CA ALA A 252 0.44 55.24 -0.60
C ALA A 252 -0.62 56.34 -0.46
N GLU A 253 -1.89 55.94 -0.27
CA GLU A 253 -3.01 56.84 0.00
C GLU A 253 -2.79 57.63 1.31
N GLY A 254 -2.40 56.98 2.39
CA GLY A 254 -2.05 57.64 3.65
C GLY A 254 -0.87 58.62 3.53
N ALA A 255 0.01 58.42 2.54
CA ALA A 255 1.12 59.29 2.22
C ALA A 255 0.78 60.37 1.17
N GLY A 256 -0.49 60.51 0.74
CA GLY A 256 -0.92 61.49 -0.26
C GLY A 256 -0.50 61.16 -1.70
N ARG A 257 0.00 59.95 -1.96
CA ARG A 257 0.46 59.49 -3.30
C ARG A 257 -0.67 58.79 -4.05
N ALA A 258 -1.62 59.59 -4.54
CA ALA A 258 -2.85 59.09 -5.16
C ALA A 258 -2.62 58.23 -6.41
N GLU A 259 -1.64 58.60 -7.25
CA GLU A 259 -1.30 57.87 -8.47
C GLU A 259 -0.70 56.48 -8.16
N ASP A 260 0.22 56.41 -7.19
CA ASP A 260 0.76 55.15 -6.69
C ASP A 260 -0.36 54.27 -6.12
N ALA A 261 -1.24 54.84 -5.29
CA ALA A 261 -2.36 54.11 -4.72
C ALA A 261 -3.32 53.55 -5.79
N ALA A 262 -3.56 54.30 -6.87
CA ALA A 262 -4.38 53.85 -7.98
C ALA A 262 -3.71 52.70 -8.77
N ARG A 263 -2.40 52.79 -9.00
CA ARG A 263 -1.61 51.73 -9.66
C ARG A 263 -1.66 50.42 -8.86
N GLU A 264 -1.41 50.50 -7.55
CA GLU A 264 -1.42 49.32 -6.68
C GLU A 264 -2.82 48.69 -6.57
N ARG A 265 -3.89 49.51 -6.56
CA ARG A 265 -5.27 48.98 -6.61
C ARG A 265 -5.57 48.27 -7.91
N ALA A 266 -5.12 48.82 -9.05
CA ALA A 266 -5.29 48.17 -10.34
C ALA A 266 -4.55 46.83 -10.39
N ALA A 267 -3.31 46.79 -9.90
CA ALA A 267 -2.53 45.55 -9.78
C ALA A 267 -3.23 44.52 -8.87
N ALA A 268 -3.82 44.94 -7.75
CA ALA A 268 -4.58 44.05 -6.88
C ALA A 268 -5.80 43.43 -7.59
N MET A 269 -6.57 44.23 -8.32
CA MET A 269 -7.73 43.75 -9.08
C MET A 269 -7.33 42.74 -10.16
N GLU A 270 -6.23 42.99 -10.88
CA GLU A 270 -5.72 42.09 -11.90
C GLU A 270 -5.34 40.73 -11.29
N ARG A 271 -4.62 40.74 -10.16
CA ARG A 271 -4.22 39.51 -9.46
C ARG A 271 -5.43 38.72 -8.95
N TYR A 272 -6.49 39.37 -8.44
CA TYR A 272 -7.72 38.66 -8.08
C TYR A 272 -8.43 38.03 -9.29
N ARG A 273 -8.47 38.74 -10.43
CA ARG A 273 -9.03 38.17 -11.68
C ARG A 273 -8.22 36.98 -12.16
N ALA A 274 -6.89 37.05 -12.08
CA ALA A 274 -6.00 35.94 -12.40
C ALA A 274 -6.26 34.72 -11.51
N ALA A 275 -6.47 34.92 -10.20
CA ALA A 275 -6.85 33.83 -9.29
C ALA A 275 -8.19 33.16 -9.65
N LEU A 276 -9.17 33.94 -10.14
CA LEU A 276 -10.49 33.43 -10.53
C LEU A 276 -10.50 32.72 -11.89
N ALA A 277 -9.58 33.08 -12.78
CA ALA A 277 -9.44 32.45 -14.10
C ALA A 277 -8.84 31.03 -14.03
N LEU A 278 -8.23 30.66 -12.90
CA LEU A 278 -7.63 29.34 -12.72
C LEU A 278 -8.72 28.27 -12.47
N ALA A 279 -8.91 27.38 -13.45
CA ALA A 279 -9.92 26.31 -13.38
C ALA A 279 -9.74 25.39 -12.15
N GLY A 280 -8.49 25.12 -11.76
CA GLY A 280 -8.14 24.29 -10.59
C GLY A 280 -8.00 25.06 -9.27
N ALA A 281 -8.44 26.32 -9.19
CA ALA A 281 -8.39 27.07 -7.93
C ALA A 281 -9.36 26.50 -6.88
N SER A 282 -8.91 26.45 -5.63
CA SER A 282 -9.77 26.04 -4.49
C SER A 282 -10.95 27.00 -4.28
N ASP A 283 -12.07 26.49 -3.79
CA ASP A 283 -13.25 27.30 -3.49
C ASP A 283 -12.95 28.44 -2.49
N ALA A 284 -12.06 28.19 -1.53
CA ALA A 284 -11.61 29.19 -0.58
C ALA A 284 -10.83 30.33 -1.27
N ALA A 285 -9.92 30.00 -2.20
CA ALA A 285 -9.19 31.01 -2.98
C ALA A 285 -10.15 31.80 -3.89
N LYS A 286 -11.11 31.13 -4.54
CA LYS A 286 -12.13 31.79 -5.38
C LYS A 286 -12.98 32.77 -4.57
N ARG A 287 -13.47 32.36 -3.40
CA ARG A 287 -14.23 33.25 -2.50
C ARG A 287 -13.40 34.43 -2.03
N ALA A 288 -12.14 34.20 -1.64
CA ALA A 288 -11.24 35.26 -1.22
C ALA A 288 -10.98 36.29 -2.34
N ALA A 289 -10.79 35.81 -3.58
CA ALA A 289 -10.60 36.68 -4.74
C ALA A 289 -11.86 37.47 -5.11
N GLN A 290 -13.04 36.84 -5.06
CA GLN A 290 -14.33 37.52 -5.26
C GLN A 290 -14.57 38.62 -4.23
N GLN A 291 -14.29 38.35 -2.95
CA GLN A 291 -14.42 39.33 -1.87
C GLN A 291 -13.46 40.50 -2.06
N GLY A 292 -12.20 40.23 -2.40
CA GLY A 292 -11.19 41.25 -2.66
C GLY A 292 -11.55 42.13 -3.85
N LEU A 293 -12.00 41.53 -4.96
CA LEU A 293 -12.43 42.26 -6.14
C LEU A 293 -13.65 43.14 -5.85
N ALA A 294 -14.67 42.62 -5.17
CA ALA A 294 -15.85 43.38 -4.79
C ALA A 294 -15.52 44.53 -3.82
N ALA A 295 -14.55 44.35 -2.92
CA ALA A 295 -14.11 45.39 -2.00
C ALA A 295 -13.30 46.49 -2.72
N ALA A 296 -12.49 46.11 -3.72
CA ALA A 296 -11.72 47.05 -4.53
C ALA A 296 -12.63 47.86 -5.46
N GLU A 297 -13.67 47.26 -6.04
CA GLU A 297 -14.64 47.93 -6.92
C GLU A 297 -15.54 48.93 -6.18
N LYS A 298 -15.89 48.67 -4.91
CA LYS A 298 -16.67 49.60 -4.07
C LYS A 298 -15.92 50.88 -3.67
N LYS A 299 -14.60 50.93 -3.86
CA LYS A 299 -13.73 52.07 -3.51
C LYS A 299 -13.32 52.92 -4.72
N LYS A 300 -13.86 52.61 -5.89
CA LYS A 300 -13.70 53.37 -7.12
C LYS A 300 -14.71 54.52 -7.15
#